data_AF-A0A1G3FPR4-F1
#
_entry.id   AF-A0A1G3FPR4-F1
#
_cell.length_a   1.000
_cell.length_b   1.000
_cell.length_c   1.000
_cell.angle_alpha   90.00
_cell.angle_beta   90.00
_cell.angle_gamma   90.00
#
_symmetry.space_group_name_H-M   'P 1'
#
loop_
_entity.id
_entity.type
_entity.pdbx_description
1 polymer ?
#
loop_
_entity_poly.entity_id
_entity_poly.type
_entity_poly.pdbx_seq_one_letter_code
_entity_poly.pdbx_strand_id
1 'polypeptide(L)'
;MFALSDPRLPDPERHAEFYEGVPLKRGLAWVVDTILIAIITAVIVPFTAFTALFFLPFLYLFVSFTYRVLTLAGGSATPGMRLMKITFLNRYGERFDFATAFLHTLGYTLSIGTLLVQVVSVILMFTSSRGQGLTDHVLGTVAINRARS
;
A
#
# COMPACT_ATOMS: atom_id res chain seq x y z
N MET A 1 -20.09 -25.69 -11.68
CA MET A 1 -19.01 -25.02 -10.93
C MET A 1 -19.09 -23.54 -11.27
N PHE A 2 -19.80 -22.75 -10.46
CA PHE A 2 -20.04 -21.33 -10.73
C PHE A 2 -18.79 -20.53 -10.34
N ALA A 3 -18.09 -19.96 -11.33
CA ALA A 3 -17.07 -18.97 -11.08
C ALA A 3 -17.75 -17.75 -10.42
N LEU A 4 -17.43 -17.48 -9.17
CA LEU A 4 -17.78 -16.23 -8.50
C LEU A 4 -16.88 -15.13 -9.07
N SER A 5 -17.13 -14.76 -10.33
CA SER A 5 -16.63 -13.50 -10.89
C SER A 5 -17.34 -12.39 -10.12
N ASP A 6 -16.70 -11.88 -9.08
CA ASP A 6 -17.16 -10.65 -8.41
C ASP A 6 -17.24 -9.55 -9.46
N PRO A 7 -18.44 -9.09 -9.88
CA PRO A 7 -18.60 -8.19 -11.04
C PRO A 7 -17.96 -6.82 -10.83
N ARG A 8 -17.48 -6.54 -9.61
CA ARG A 8 -17.08 -5.23 -9.13
C ARG A 8 -15.58 -4.97 -9.24
N LEU A 9 -14.77 -6.03 -9.35
CA LEU A 9 -13.33 -5.94 -9.58
C LEU A 9 -12.98 -6.52 -10.96
N PRO A 10 -11.98 -5.96 -11.67
CA PRO A 10 -11.53 -6.55 -12.93
C PRO A 10 -11.21 -8.03 -12.75
N ASP A 11 -11.77 -8.85 -13.63
CA ASP A 11 -11.49 -10.29 -13.66
C ASP A 11 -9.99 -10.48 -13.98
N PRO A 12 -9.22 -11.18 -13.13
CA PRO A 12 -7.77 -11.33 -13.33
C PRO A 12 -7.41 -12.16 -14.57
N GLU A 13 -8.31 -13.00 -15.08
CA GLU A 13 -8.08 -13.79 -16.30
C GLU A 13 -8.48 -12.99 -17.54
N ARG A 14 -9.62 -12.29 -17.50
CA ARG A 14 -10.12 -11.53 -18.66
C ARG A 14 -9.48 -10.15 -18.81
N HIS A 15 -8.99 -9.58 -17.72
CA HIS A 15 -8.43 -8.23 -17.66
C HIS A 15 -7.08 -8.22 -16.91
N ALA A 16 -6.21 -9.18 -17.26
CA ALA A 16 -4.89 -9.36 -16.66
C ALA A 16 -4.00 -8.10 -16.74
N GLU A 17 -4.21 -7.26 -17.76
CA GLU A 17 -3.52 -5.96 -17.95
C GLU A 17 -3.60 -5.02 -16.73
N PHE A 18 -4.67 -5.10 -15.93
CA PHE A 18 -4.78 -4.32 -14.69
C PHE A 18 -3.85 -4.81 -13.59
N TYR A 19 -3.44 -6.07 -13.63
CA TYR A 19 -2.62 -6.73 -12.61
C TYR A 19 -1.16 -6.94 -13.04
N GLU A 20 -0.89 -6.78 -14.33
CA GLU A 20 0.43 -6.99 -14.90
C GLU A 20 1.49 -6.09 -14.26
N GLY A 21 2.53 -6.71 -13.70
CA GLY A 21 3.66 -6.03 -13.06
C GLY A 21 3.31 -5.26 -11.79
N VAL A 22 2.09 -5.39 -11.24
CA VAL A 22 1.66 -4.67 -10.04
C VAL A 22 2.57 -4.95 -8.83
N PRO A 23 2.97 -6.20 -8.52
CA PRO A 23 3.86 -6.48 -7.38
C PRO A 23 5.19 -5.71 -7.47
N LEU A 24 5.82 -5.70 -8.65
CA LEU A 24 7.09 -5.00 -8.87
C LEU A 24 6.92 -3.48 -8.76
N LYS A 25 5.88 -2.93 -9.40
CA LYS A 25 5.56 -1.50 -9.31
C LYS A 25 5.26 -1.07 -7.87
N ARG A 26 4.59 -1.91 -7.07
CA ARG A 26 4.38 -1.67 -5.63
C ARG A 26 5.70 -1.66 -4.86
N GLY A 27 6.63 -2.56 -5.18
CA GLY A 27 7.98 -2.55 -4.61
C GLY A 27 8.75 -1.26 -4.90
N LEU A 28 8.73 -0.80 -6.16
CA LEU A 28 9.36 0.47 -6.55
C LEU A 28 8.68 1.68 -5.90
N ALA A 29 7.34 1.70 -5.86
CA ALA A 29 6.58 2.72 -5.16
C ALA A 29 6.92 2.77 -3.67
N TRP A 30 7.11 1.61 -3.02
CA TRP A 30 7.51 1.52 -1.63
C TRP A 30 8.89 2.14 -1.36
N VAL A 31 9.86 1.95 -2.27
CA VAL A 31 11.17 2.61 -2.17
C VAL A 31 11.03 4.13 -2.24
N VAL A 32 10.25 4.64 -3.21
CA VAL A 32 9.98 6.08 -3.35
C VAL A 32 9.32 6.65 -2.10
N ASP A 33 8.27 6.01 -1.60
CA ASP A 33 7.59 6.45 -0.37
C ASP A 33 8.52 6.41 0.84
N THR A 34 9.37 5.39 0.95
CA THR A 34 10.36 5.26 2.04
C THR A 34 11.33 6.45 2.03
N ILE A 35 11.83 6.85 0.86
CA ILE A 35 12.68 8.02 0.70
C ILE A 35 11.93 9.30 1.10
N LEU A 36 10.70 9.49 0.61
CA LEU A 36 9.89 10.66 0.95
C LEU A 36 9.62 10.76 2.46
N ILE A 37 9.25 9.66 3.10
CA ILE A 37 9.02 9.60 4.54
C ILE A 37 10.32 9.88 5.32
N ALA A 38 11.45 9.36 4.86
CA ALA A 38 12.75 9.63 5.48
C ALA A 38 13.11 11.12 5.39
N ILE A 39 12.87 11.77 4.24
CA ILE A 39 13.07 13.21 4.06
C ILE A 39 12.17 14.01 5.01
N ILE A 40 10.87 13.68 5.07
CA ILE A 40 9.92 14.35 5.98
C ILE A 40 10.37 14.19 7.44
N THR A 41 10.77 12.98 7.83
CA THR A 41 11.27 12.69 9.17
C THR A 41 12.53 13.52 9.47
N ALA A 42 13.49 13.57 8.55
CA ALA A 42 14.72 14.35 8.70
C ALA A 42 14.44 15.85 8.82
N VAL A 43 13.46 16.38 8.08
CA VAL A 43 13.03 17.77 8.19
C VAL A 43 12.39 18.06 9.55
N ILE A 44 11.65 17.12 10.15
CA ILE A 44 11.02 17.29 11.47
C ILE A 44 12.07 17.37 12.60
N VAL A 45 13.17 16.61 12.50
CA VAL A 45 14.16 16.49 13.58
C VAL A 45 14.69 17.84 14.11
N PRO A 46 15.13 18.81 13.27
CA PRO A 46 15.57 20.12 13.74
C PRO A 46 14.50 20.89 14.53
N PHE A 47 13.22 20.77 14.16
CA PHE A 47 12.12 21.44 14.87
C PHE A 47 11.84 20.83 16.26
N THR A 48 12.40 19.67 16.56
CA THR A 48 12.37 19.06 17.90
C THR A 48 13.60 19.41 18.73
N ALA A 49 14.39 20.41 18.33
CA ALA A 49 15.71 20.69 18.90
C ALA A 49 16.61 19.45 18.93
N PHE A 50 16.51 18.60 17.90
CA PHE A 50 17.21 17.31 17.76
C PHE A 50 16.88 16.24 18.81
N THR A 51 15.94 16.50 19.73
CA THR A 51 15.51 15.48 20.73
C THR A 51 14.88 14.26 20.08
N ALA A 52 14.28 14.39 18.88
CA ALA A 52 13.75 13.27 18.13
C ALA A 52 14.77 12.20 17.75
N LEU A 53 16.07 12.49 17.75
CA LEU A 53 17.10 11.49 17.47
C LEU A 53 17.06 10.32 18.47
N PHE A 54 16.65 10.57 19.73
CA PHE A 54 16.54 9.53 20.76
C PHE A 54 15.36 8.57 20.54
N PHE A 55 14.34 8.97 19.77
CA PHE A 55 13.16 8.17 19.46
C PHE A 55 12.87 8.13 17.95
N LEU A 56 13.92 8.24 17.14
CA LEU A 56 13.83 8.36 15.69
C LEU A 56 13.04 7.22 15.02
N PRO A 57 13.18 5.94 15.42
CA PRO A 57 12.37 4.86 14.85
C PRO A 57 10.87 5.06 15.09
N PHE A 58 10.47 5.54 16.27
CA PHE A 58 9.07 5.82 16.60
C PHE A 58 8.55 7.02 15.83
N LEU A 59 9.34 8.09 15.70
CA LEU A 59 8.99 9.25 14.88
C LEU A 59 8.79 8.82 13.42
N TYR A 60 9.74 8.07 12.86
CA TYR A 60 9.65 7.57 11.49
C TYR A 60 8.40 6.70 11.29
N LEU A 61 8.11 5.80 12.22
CA LEU A 61 6.91 4.96 12.20
C LEU A 61 5.62 5.80 12.18
N PHE A 62 5.55 6.81 13.06
CA PHE A 62 4.39 7.70 13.17
C PHE A 62 4.19 8.54 11.90
N VAL A 63 5.26 9.11 11.36
CA VAL A 63 5.24 9.87 10.10
C VAL A 63 4.83 8.96 8.94
N SER A 64 5.43 7.77 8.84
CA SER A 64 5.09 6.76 7.82
C SER A 64 3.62 6.39 7.87
N PHE A 65 3.11 6.10 9.07
CA PHE A 65 1.71 5.74 9.28
C PHE A 65 0.77 6.86 8.84
N THR A 66 1.01 8.08 9.35
CA THR A 66 0.19 9.25 9.04
C THR A 66 0.22 9.59 7.55
N TYR A 67 1.40 9.60 6.94
CA TYR A 67 1.59 9.82 5.51
C TYR A 67 0.79 8.81 4.68
N ARG A 68 0.89 7.52 5.00
CA ARG A 68 0.21 6.46 4.25
C ARG A 68 -1.31 6.52 4.42
N VAL A 69 -1.81 6.70 5.64
CA VAL A 69 -3.26 6.82 5.88
C VAL A 69 -3.84 7.99 5.11
N LEU A 70 -3.25 9.19 5.23
CA LEU A 70 -3.78 10.38 4.57
C LEU A 70 -3.70 10.29 3.05
N THR A 71 -2.61 9.76 2.51
CA THR A 71 -2.44 9.65 1.05
C THR A 71 -3.33 8.58 0.42
N LEU A 72 -3.51 7.45 1.12
CA LEU A 72 -4.45 6.40 0.71
C LEU A 72 -5.90 6.84 0.86
N ALA A 73 -6.29 7.48 1.96
CA ALA A 73 -7.65 7.97 2.14
C ALA A 73 -8.01 9.08 1.13
N GLY A 74 -7.06 9.97 0.82
CA GLY A 74 -7.31 11.10 -0.08
C GLY A 74 -7.27 10.76 -1.58
N GLY A 75 -6.58 9.70 -1.99
CA GLY A 75 -6.44 9.38 -3.42
C GLY A 75 -6.35 7.92 -3.77
N SER A 76 -6.60 7.01 -2.83
CA SER A 76 -6.48 5.56 -2.98
C SER A 76 -5.09 5.09 -3.46
N ALA A 77 -4.07 5.94 -3.27
CA ALA A 77 -2.71 5.70 -3.72
C ALA A 77 -1.76 6.67 -3.01
N THR A 78 -0.63 6.14 -2.52
CA THR A 78 0.48 6.97 -2.05
C THR A 78 1.13 7.70 -3.22
N PRO A 79 1.86 8.81 -3.00
CA PRO A 79 2.65 9.48 -4.03
C PRO A 79 3.57 8.54 -4.84
N GLY A 80 4.28 7.61 -4.19
CA GLY A 80 5.07 6.60 -4.89
C GLY A 80 4.22 5.70 -5.80
N MET A 81 3.04 5.29 -5.33
CA MET A 81 2.11 4.49 -6.13
C MET A 81 1.55 5.28 -7.31
N ARG A 82 1.24 6.57 -7.12
CA ARG A 82 0.77 7.45 -8.20
C ARG A 82 1.82 7.60 -9.30
N LEU A 83 3.10 7.74 -8.92
CA LEU A 83 4.21 7.77 -9.87
C LEU A 83 4.27 6.47 -10.70
N MET A 84 4.00 5.33 -10.07
CA MET A 84 3.95 4.01 -10.71
C MET A 84 2.61 3.68 -11.38
N LYS A 85 1.68 4.66 -11.45
CA LYS A 85 0.32 4.50 -11.99
C LYS A 85 -0.48 3.38 -11.30
N ILE A 86 -0.26 3.16 -10.01
CA ILE A 86 -1.03 2.22 -9.20
C ILE A 86 -2.14 2.98 -8.44
N THR A 87 -3.30 2.35 -8.33
CA THR A 87 -4.37 2.73 -7.40
C THR A 87 -4.92 1.50 -6.69
N PHE A 88 -5.34 1.66 -5.45
CA PHE A 88 -6.08 0.64 -4.71
C PHE A 88 -7.58 0.76 -4.95
N LEU A 89 -8.26 -0.37 -4.88
CA LEU A 89 -9.70 -0.50 -4.77
C LEU A 89 -10.06 -1.41 -3.58
N ASN A 90 -11.18 -1.13 -2.94
CA ASN A 90 -11.77 -1.98 -1.91
C ASN A 90 -12.47 -3.20 -2.55
N ARG A 91 -13.04 -4.07 -1.70
CA ARG A 91 -13.77 -5.28 -2.16
C ARG A 91 -14.98 -5.00 -3.05
N TYR A 92 -15.47 -3.76 -3.05
CA TYR A 92 -16.61 -3.31 -3.85
C TYR A 92 -16.19 -2.57 -5.12
N GLY A 93 -14.87 -2.50 -5.42
CA GLY A 93 -14.34 -1.77 -6.58
C GLY A 93 -14.27 -0.26 -6.40
N GLU A 94 -14.46 0.24 -5.18
CA GLU A 94 -14.43 1.66 -4.86
C GLU A 94 -13.05 2.09 -4.36
N ARG A 95 -12.77 3.39 -4.39
CA ARG A 95 -11.56 3.94 -3.78
C ARG A 95 -11.59 3.76 -2.26
N PHE A 96 -10.41 3.73 -1.64
CA PHE A 96 -10.30 3.66 -0.19
C PHE A 96 -10.92 4.88 0.45
N ASP A 97 -11.81 4.63 1.41
CA ASP A 97 -12.19 5.59 2.41
C ASP A 97 -11.15 5.63 3.54
N PHE A 98 -11.37 6.51 4.51
CA PHE A 98 -10.45 6.65 5.64
C PHE A 98 -10.30 5.35 6.44
N ALA A 99 -11.41 4.63 6.69
CA ALA A 99 -11.40 3.40 7.47
C ALA A 99 -10.59 2.30 6.78
N THR A 100 -10.80 2.07 5.49
CA THR A 100 -10.05 1.09 4.70
C THR A 100 -8.58 1.47 4.61
N ALA A 101 -8.26 2.75 4.38
CA ALA A 101 -6.89 3.24 4.35
C ALA A 101 -6.16 3.05 5.70
N PHE A 102 -6.85 3.32 6.81
CA PHE A 102 -6.33 3.11 8.15
C PHE A 102 -6.05 1.63 8.43
N LEU A 103 -7.04 0.75 8.19
CA LEU A 103 -6.90 -0.69 8.42
C LEU A 103 -5.82 -1.30 7.53
N HIS A 104 -5.73 -0.87 6.27
CA HIS A 104 -4.69 -1.31 5.36
C HIS A 104 -3.30 -0.88 5.84
N THR A 105 -3.16 0.38 6.26
CA THR A 105 -1.88 0.89 6.78
C THR A 105 -1.50 0.20 8.09
N LEU A 106 -2.46 -0.08 8.98
CA LEU A 106 -2.24 -0.84 10.21
C LEU A 106 -1.76 -2.25 9.92
N GLY A 107 -2.43 -2.97 9.01
CA GLY A 107 -2.00 -4.31 8.60
C GLY A 107 -0.60 -4.33 7.98
N TYR A 108 -0.28 -3.33 7.15
CA TYR A 108 1.08 -3.15 6.63
C TYR A 108 2.11 -2.87 7.73
N THR A 109 1.80 -1.99 8.69
CA THR A 109 2.69 -1.64 9.80
C THR A 109 2.97 -2.84 10.71
N LEU A 110 1.96 -3.66 11.00
CA LEU A 110 2.15 -4.90 11.75
C LEU A 110 2.98 -5.93 10.95
N SER A 111 2.75 -6.01 9.63
CA SER A 111 3.51 -6.90 8.75
C SER A 111 4.99 -6.52 8.71
N ILE A 112 5.33 -5.24 8.50
CA ILE A 112 6.73 -4.82 8.45
C ILE A 112 7.43 -4.91 9.83
N GLY A 113 6.67 -4.80 10.92
CA GLY A 113 7.18 -5.06 12.28
C GLY A 113 7.58 -6.52 12.51
N THR A 114 7.16 -7.44 11.64
CA THR A 114 7.43 -8.87 11.77
C THR A 114 7.95 -9.44 10.45
N LEU A 115 9.28 -9.62 10.34
CA LEU A 115 9.96 -10.04 9.10
C LEU A 115 9.28 -11.24 8.41
N LEU A 116 8.86 -12.25 9.18
CA LEU A 116 8.16 -13.43 8.66
C LEU A 116 6.83 -13.09 7.98
N VAL A 117 6.00 -12.25 8.60
CA VAL A 117 4.70 -11.85 8.04
C VAL A 117 4.92 -11.01 6.79
N GLN A 118 5.92 -10.14 6.79
CA GLN A 118 6.27 -9.36 5.61
C GLN A 118 6.70 -10.25 4.43
N VAL A 119 7.54 -11.27 4.67
CA VAL A 119 7.96 -12.23 3.64
C VAL A 119 6.76 -13.00 3.08
N VAL A 120 5.87 -13.49 3.94
CA VAL A 120 4.64 -14.16 3.51
C VAL A 120 3.79 -13.22 2.65
N SER A 121 3.63 -11.96 3.06
CA SER A 121 2.88 -10.98 2.28
C SER A 121 3.49 -10.75 0.89
N VAL A 122 4.82 -10.71 0.76
CA VAL A 122 5.49 -10.54 -0.54
C VAL A 122 5.31 -11.79 -1.41
N ILE A 123 5.43 -12.99 -0.84
CA ILE A 123 5.17 -14.25 -1.56
C ILE A 123 3.74 -14.25 -2.12
N LEU A 124 2.75 -13.88 -1.30
CA LEU A 124 1.35 -13.78 -1.72
C LEU A 124 1.17 -12.79 -2.88
N MET A 125 1.89 -11.65 -2.88
CA MET A 125 1.82 -10.70 -3.99
C MET A 125 2.28 -11.29 -5.32
N PHE A 126 3.27 -12.21 -5.31
CA PHE A 126 3.77 -12.82 -6.54
C PHE A 126 2.98 -14.06 -6.97
N THR A 127 2.28 -14.74 -6.04
CA THR A 127 1.55 -15.97 -6.34
C THR A 127 0.04 -15.77 -6.52
N SER A 128 -0.52 -14.68 -6.00
CA SER A 128 -1.94 -14.34 -6.13
C SER A 128 -2.26 -13.78 -7.52
N SER A 129 -3.38 -14.21 -8.11
CA SER A 129 -3.85 -13.74 -9.44
C SER A 129 -4.11 -12.24 -9.52
N ARG A 130 -4.32 -11.59 -8.37
CA ARG A 130 -4.58 -10.14 -8.26
C ARG A 130 -3.41 -9.35 -7.66
N GLY A 131 -2.24 -9.97 -7.44
CA GLY A 131 -1.08 -9.30 -6.87
C GLY A 131 -1.26 -8.83 -5.42
N GLN A 132 -2.11 -9.52 -4.65
CA GLN A 132 -2.53 -9.15 -3.30
C GLN A 132 -1.51 -9.58 -2.25
N GLY A 133 -1.17 -8.68 -1.32
CA GLY A 133 -0.43 -9.05 -0.10
C GLY A 133 -1.32 -9.67 0.96
N LEU A 134 -0.75 -10.00 2.11
CA LEU A 134 -1.49 -10.60 3.22
C LEU A 134 -2.64 -9.70 3.69
N THR A 135 -2.35 -8.42 3.95
CA THR A 135 -3.36 -7.45 4.36
C THR A 135 -4.43 -7.24 3.30
N ASP A 136 -4.05 -7.30 2.01
CA ASP A 136 -4.98 -7.19 0.90
C ASP A 136 -5.99 -8.34 0.89
N HIS A 137 -5.51 -9.57 1.12
CA HIS A 137 -6.38 -10.74 1.24
C HIS A 137 -7.36 -10.62 2.42
N VAL A 138 -6.88 -10.15 3.58
CA VAL A 138 -7.73 -9.98 4.77
C VAL A 138 -8.80 -8.91 4.55
N LEU A 139 -8.43 -7.79 3.93
CA LEU A 139 -9.35 -6.66 3.72
C LEU A 139 -10.18 -6.78 2.43
N GLY A 140 -9.84 -7.72 1.55
CA GLY A 140 -10.42 -7.82 0.21
C GLY A 140 -10.04 -6.63 -0.69
N THR A 141 -8.90 -5.99 -0.44
CA THR A 141 -8.42 -4.85 -1.22
C THR A 141 -7.54 -5.31 -2.36
N VAL A 142 -7.44 -4.50 -3.41
CA VAL A 142 -6.61 -4.85 -4.56
C VAL A 142 -5.93 -3.64 -5.16
N ALA A 143 -4.67 -3.80 -5.56
CA ALA A 143 -3.94 -2.80 -6.32
C ALA A 143 -4.07 -3.07 -7.81
N ILE A 144 -4.37 -2.05 -8.61
CA ILE A 144 -4.46 -2.14 -10.06
C ILE A 144 -3.65 -1.04 -10.74
N ASN A 145 -3.21 -1.32 -11.97
CA ASN A 145 -2.73 -0.31 -12.88
C ASN A 145 -3.89 0.63 -13.25
N ARG A 146 -3.68 1.94 -13.17
CA ARG A 146 -4.68 2.92 -13.61
C ARG A 146 -4.80 2.84 -15.14
N ALA A 147 -6.03 2.65 -15.65
CA ALA A 147 -6.29 2.77 -17.07
C ALA A 147 -5.86 4.17 -17.54
N ARG A 148 -5.19 4.23 -18.70
CA ARG A 148 -4.82 5.49 -19.34
C ARG A 148 -6.13 6.19 -19.72
N SER A 149 -6.52 7.23 -18.98
CA SER A 149 -7.52 8.20 -19.45
C SER A 149 -6.91 9.06 -20.53
#